data_AF-A0A223ATC7-F1
#
_entry.id   AF-A0A223ATC7-F1
#
_cell.length_a   1.000
_cell.length_b   1.000
_cell.length_c   1.000
_cell.angle_alpha   90.00
_cell.angle_beta   90.00
_cell.angle_gamma   90.00
#
_symmetry.space_group_name_H-M   'P 1'
#
loop_
_entity.id
_entity.type
_entity.pdbx_description
1 polymer ?
#
loop_
_entity_poly.entity_id
_entity_poly.type
_entity_poly.pdbx_seq_one_letter_code
_entity_poly.pdbx_strand_id
1 'polypeptide(L)'
;MSLSKGKHPHKRYTRKQKLSIGLFIFIVIDVALFAYTITRYNGYDLINSEKYVEFKMPKSKALTEQEWQALVKNTKVIKYPKVQLSKEIEHIKSQYHKRIKEYDMTMAEYLKEAGITEVQFNRQVEEMAKENVREKLVLHAIAEKRKISVSKTEIEKAKKGILKDKGVNSETEYKKLTGESLSEHIKEIDLESKLIYAKIVKK
;
A
#
# COMPACT_ATOMS: atom_id res chain seq x y z
N MET A 1 37.75 35.84 -17.20
CA MET A 1 37.07 35.47 -18.45
C MET A 1 35.93 34.52 -18.13
N SER A 2 34.78 34.75 -18.76
CA SER A 2 33.44 34.21 -18.49
C SER A 2 33.31 32.69 -18.75
N LEU A 3 32.73 31.96 -17.80
CA LEU A 3 32.22 30.60 -18.04
C LEU A 3 30.87 30.69 -18.78
N SER A 4 30.87 30.20 -20.02
CA SER A 4 29.73 30.16 -20.94
C SER A 4 28.61 29.28 -20.39
N LYS A 5 27.41 29.85 -20.28
CA LYS A 5 26.16 29.13 -20.01
C LYS A 5 25.82 28.23 -21.21
N GLY A 6 26.08 26.93 -21.07
CA GLY A 6 25.59 25.92 -22.01
C GLY A 6 24.07 25.84 -21.97
N LYS A 7 23.40 26.35 -23.01
CA LYS A 7 21.99 26.08 -23.29
C LYS A 7 21.83 24.59 -23.56
N HIS A 8 21.27 23.83 -22.62
CA HIS A 8 20.71 22.51 -22.94
C HIS A 8 19.51 22.72 -23.87
N PRO A 9 19.48 22.10 -25.07
CA PRO A 9 18.29 22.15 -25.91
C PRO A 9 17.18 21.35 -25.22
N HIS A 10 16.13 22.04 -24.76
CA HIS A 10 14.91 21.37 -24.32
C HIS A 10 14.33 20.61 -25.51
N LYS A 11 14.57 19.29 -25.56
CA LYS A 11 13.96 18.41 -26.56
C LYS A 11 12.45 18.51 -26.41
N ARG A 12 11.77 19.17 -27.35
CA ARG A 12 10.32 19.40 -27.29
C ARG A 12 9.62 18.11 -27.67
N TYR A 13 9.39 17.25 -26.67
CA TYR A 13 8.66 15.99 -26.85
C TYR A 13 7.26 16.25 -27.40
N THR A 14 6.84 15.42 -28.36
CA THR A 14 5.50 15.49 -28.95
C THR A 14 4.43 15.10 -27.92
N ARG A 15 3.17 15.51 -28.12
CA ARG A 15 2.06 15.21 -27.21
C ARG A 15 1.92 13.70 -26.94
N LYS A 16 2.15 12.86 -27.96
CA LYS A 16 2.14 11.39 -27.84
C LYS A 16 3.31 10.85 -27.01
N GLN A 17 4.52 11.40 -27.18
CA GLN A 17 5.70 10.98 -26.41
C GLN A 17 5.60 11.38 -24.94
N LYS A 18 5.02 12.55 -24.63
CA LYS A 18 4.75 12.97 -23.24
C LYS A 18 3.74 12.05 -22.56
N LEU A 19 2.67 11.68 -23.27
CA LEU A 19 1.70 10.69 -22.79
C LEU A 19 2.34 9.33 -22.52
N SER A 20 3.29 8.88 -23.35
CA SER A 20 4.02 7.62 -23.14
C SER A 20 5.00 7.68 -21.97
N ILE A 21 5.70 8.79 -21.76
CA ILE A 21 6.62 8.99 -20.63
C ILE A 21 5.83 9.10 -19.31
N GLY A 22 4.72 9.83 -19.32
CA GLY A 22 3.80 9.93 -18.19
C GLY A 22 3.21 8.61 -17.75
N LEU A 23 2.72 7.82 -18.71
CA LEU A 23 2.21 6.48 -18.47
C LEU A 23 3.30 5.57 -17.91
N PHE A 24 4.55 5.72 -18.36
CA PHE A 24 5.68 4.93 -17.85
C PHE A 24 6.07 5.33 -16.42
N ILE A 25 6.10 6.62 -16.09
CA ILE A 25 6.33 7.11 -14.71
C ILE A 25 5.19 6.67 -13.79
N PHE A 26 3.94 6.72 -14.26
CA PHE A 26 2.77 6.23 -13.54
C PHE A 26 2.86 4.72 -13.28
N ILE A 27 3.13 3.91 -14.31
CA ILE A 27 3.32 2.46 -14.17
C ILE A 27 4.50 2.16 -13.25
N VAL A 28 5.59 2.92 -13.29
CA VAL A 28 6.74 2.71 -12.39
C VAL A 28 6.38 3.04 -10.94
N ILE A 29 5.66 4.12 -10.67
CA ILE A 29 5.20 4.46 -9.31
C ILE A 29 4.17 3.43 -8.85
N ASP A 30 3.23 3.02 -9.70
CA ASP A 30 2.21 2.03 -9.37
C ASP A 30 2.80 0.64 -9.17
N VAL A 31 3.77 0.22 -10.00
CA VAL A 31 4.50 -1.04 -9.84
C VAL A 31 5.44 -0.96 -8.64
N ALA A 32 6.05 0.19 -8.33
CA ALA A 32 6.86 0.36 -7.13
C ALA A 32 5.99 0.37 -5.86
N LEU A 33 4.83 1.03 -5.90
CA LEU A 33 3.80 0.91 -4.87
C LEU A 33 3.42 -0.56 -4.79
N PHE A 34 2.94 -1.22 -5.84
CA PHE A 34 2.51 -2.62 -5.85
C PHE A 34 3.60 -3.64 -5.41
N ALA A 35 4.82 -3.51 -5.89
CA ALA A 35 5.94 -4.42 -5.61
C ALA A 35 6.57 -4.19 -4.23
N TYR A 36 6.60 -2.94 -3.74
CA TYR A 36 6.99 -2.66 -2.36
C TYR A 36 5.81 -2.92 -1.39
N THR A 37 4.57 -2.93 -1.89
CA THR A 37 3.30 -3.20 -1.16
C THR A 37 2.79 -4.63 -1.32
N ILE A 38 3.69 -5.60 -1.20
CA ILE A 38 3.34 -6.86 -0.49
C ILE A 38 2.90 -6.54 0.98
N THR A 39 2.89 -5.27 1.36
CA THR A 39 2.39 -4.66 2.59
C THR A 39 1.05 -3.91 2.38
N ARG A 40 -0.01 -4.61 1.97
CA ARG A 40 -1.38 -4.07 1.76
C ARG A 40 -2.17 -3.77 3.04
N TYR A 41 -1.48 -3.61 4.17
CA TYR A 41 -2.13 -3.34 5.42
C TYR A 41 -1.48 -2.10 6.02
N ASN A 42 -2.31 -1.13 6.36
CA ASN A 42 -2.00 0.08 7.10
C ASN A 42 -2.80 0.08 8.41
N GLY A 43 -2.21 0.61 9.48
CA GLY A 43 -2.67 0.43 10.85
C GLY A 43 -3.97 1.16 11.17
N TYR A 44 -5.09 0.55 10.84
CA TYR A 44 -6.39 0.88 11.42
C TYR A 44 -7.14 -0.39 11.79
N ASP A 45 -7.76 -0.37 12.96
CA ASP A 45 -8.52 -1.51 13.45
C ASP A 45 -9.83 -1.63 12.67
N LEU A 46 -10.16 -2.86 12.29
CA LEU A 46 -11.47 -3.24 11.79
C LEU A 46 -12.11 -4.14 12.82
N ILE A 47 -13.30 -3.75 13.28
CA ILE A 47 -14.11 -4.54 14.22
C ILE A 47 -15.46 -4.78 13.57
N ASN A 48 -15.95 -6.03 13.63
CA ASN A 48 -17.18 -6.47 12.99
C ASN A 48 -17.13 -6.30 11.47
N SER A 49 -16.00 -6.68 10.88
CA SER A 49 -15.76 -6.60 9.43
C SER A 49 -16.83 -7.36 8.63
N GLU A 50 -17.41 -8.43 9.19
CA GLU A 50 -18.53 -9.16 8.61
C GLU A 50 -19.79 -8.32 8.32
N LYS A 51 -19.96 -7.14 8.96
CA LYS A 51 -21.09 -6.23 8.68
C LYS A 51 -20.92 -5.43 7.39
N TYR A 52 -19.72 -5.44 6.81
CA TYR A 52 -19.36 -4.61 5.65
C TYR A 52 -19.19 -5.42 4.37
N VAL A 53 -19.03 -6.75 4.47
CA VAL A 53 -18.79 -7.63 3.33
C VAL A 53 -19.61 -8.90 3.40
N GLU A 54 -20.01 -9.38 2.23
CA GLU A 54 -20.73 -10.63 2.03
C GLU A 54 -19.95 -11.48 1.02
N PHE A 55 -19.56 -12.69 1.44
CA PHE A 55 -18.88 -13.66 0.59
C PHE A 55 -19.16 -15.09 1.07
N LYS A 56 -18.99 -16.04 0.16
CA LYS A 56 -19.06 -17.47 0.51
C LYS A 56 -17.82 -17.86 1.28
N MET A 57 -18.00 -18.30 2.53
CA MET A 57 -16.87 -18.71 3.37
C MET A 57 -16.09 -19.83 2.69
N PRO A 58 -14.76 -19.70 2.53
CA PRO A 58 -13.96 -20.77 1.95
C PRO A 58 -13.97 -22.02 2.84
N LYS A 59 -14.10 -23.19 2.21
CA LYS A 59 -14.08 -24.49 2.93
C LYS A 59 -12.68 -24.85 3.42
N SER A 60 -11.65 -24.54 2.63
CA SER A 60 -10.26 -24.81 3.00
C SER A 60 -9.79 -23.88 4.12
N LYS A 61 -9.08 -24.42 5.11
CA LYS A 61 -8.45 -23.63 6.18
C LYS A 61 -7.36 -22.69 5.67
N ALA A 62 -6.71 -23.04 4.56
CA ALA A 62 -5.64 -22.26 3.96
C ALA A 62 -5.86 -22.16 2.44
N LEU A 63 -5.78 -20.95 1.92
CA LEU A 63 -6.04 -20.61 0.52
C LEU A 63 -4.72 -20.46 -0.23
N THR A 64 -4.73 -20.80 -1.52
CA THR A 64 -3.70 -20.31 -2.44
C THR A 64 -3.89 -18.81 -2.70
N GLU A 65 -2.85 -18.14 -3.18
CA GLU A 65 -2.95 -16.73 -3.61
C GLU A 65 -4.06 -16.55 -4.67
N GLN A 66 -4.17 -17.48 -5.62
CA GLN A 66 -5.21 -17.41 -6.66
C GLN A 66 -6.63 -17.52 -6.07
N GLU A 67 -6.85 -18.43 -5.11
CA GLU A 67 -8.13 -18.56 -4.42
C GLU A 67 -8.45 -17.32 -3.58
N TRP A 68 -7.45 -16.73 -2.94
CA TRP A 68 -7.59 -15.47 -2.20
C TRP A 68 -8.03 -14.33 -3.12
N GLN A 69 -7.31 -14.10 -4.22
CA GLN A 69 -7.63 -13.05 -5.17
C GLN A 69 -9.02 -13.24 -5.79
N ALA A 70 -9.39 -14.49 -6.12
CA ALA A 70 -10.73 -14.81 -6.61
C ALA A 70 -11.81 -14.52 -5.56
N LEU A 71 -11.55 -14.85 -4.29
CA LEU A 71 -12.47 -14.57 -3.18
C LEU A 71 -12.68 -13.06 -2.98
N VAL A 72 -11.59 -12.28 -2.89
CA VAL A 72 -11.65 -10.83 -2.72
C VAL A 72 -12.38 -10.18 -3.89
N LYS A 73 -12.09 -10.58 -5.12
CA LYS A 73 -12.75 -10.07 -6.33
C LYS A 73 -14.25 -10.35 -6.36
N ASN A 74 -14.67 -11.54 -5.92
CA ASN A 74 -16.08 -11.95 -5.91
C ASN A 74 -16.83 -11.51 -4.65
N THR A 75 -16.16 -10.85 -3.70
CA THR A 75 -16.79 -10.36 -2.48
C THR A 75 -17.69 -9.18 -2.80
N LYS A 76 -18.93 -9.23 -2.30
CA LYS A 76 -19.84 -8.10 -2.33
C LYS A 76 -19.57 -7.21 -1.12
N VAL A 77 -19.17 -5.96 -1.37
CA VAL A 77 -19.04 -4.96 -0.32
C VAL A 77 -20.41 -4.33 -0.08
N ILE A 78 -20.96 -4.51 1.12
CA ILE A 78 -22.25 -3.95 1.54
C ILE A 78 -22.13 -2.43 1.67
N LYS A 79 -21.08 -1.98 2.36
CA LYS A 79 -20.71 -0.56 2.49
C LYS A 79 -19.24 -0.45 2.88
N TYR A 80 -18.61 0.66 2.53
CA TYR A 80 -17.26 0.96 3.00
C TYR A 80 -17.29 1.69 4.35
N PRO A 81 -16.48 1.26 5.34
CA PRO A 81 -16.34 1.99 6.59
C PRO A 81 -15.64 3.34 6.35
N LYS A 82 -16.39 4.44 6.47
CA LYS A 82 -15.98 5.80 6.05
C LYS A 82 -14.64 6.24 6.63
N VAL A 83 -14.41 6.01 7.92
CA VAL A 83 -13.17 6.43 8.61
C VAL A 83 -11.96 5.69 8.04
N GLN A 84 -12.07 4.38 7.87
CA GLN A 84 -11.01 3.53 7.35
C GLN A 84 -10.75 3.81 5.87
N LEU A 85 -11.79 4.00 5.06
CA LEU A 85 -11.65 4.41 3.66
C LEU A 85 -10.94 5.77 3.55
N SER A 86 -11.31 6.75 4.37
CA SER A 86 -10.65 8.06 4.37
C SER A 86 -9.17 7.95 4.79
N LYS A 87 -8.86 7.12 5.80
CA LYS A 87 -7.47 6.88 6.22
C LYS A 87 -6.65 6.22 5.12
N GLU A 88 -7.24 5.26 4.40
CA GLU A 88 -6.62 4.60 3.27
C GLU A 88 -6.31 5.58 2.13
N ILE A 89 -7.28 6.43 1.78
CA ILE A 89 -7.11 7.49 0.77
C ILE A 89 -5.95 8.41 1.13
N GLU A 90 -5.94 8.94 2.36
CA GLU A 90 -4.88 9.84 2.82
C GLU A 90 -3.51 9.13 2.91
N HIS A 91 -3.49 7.86 3.29
CA HIS A 91 -2.28 7.06 3.28
C HIS A 91 -1.73 6.91 1.86
N ILE A 92 -2.54 6.48 0.89
CA ILE A 92 -2.12 6.32 -0.51
C ILE A 92 -1.65 7.66 -1.07
N LYS A 93 -2.39 8.76 -0.84
CA LYS A 93 -1.93 10.11 -1.23
C LYS A 93 -0.58 10.43 -0.61
N SER A 94 -0.39 10.20 0.69
CA SER A 94 0.90 10.46 1.36
C SER A 94 2.04 9.66 0.72
N GLN A 95 1.82 8.39 0.36
CA GLN A 95 2.81 7.58 -0.34
C GLN A 95 3.14 8.17 -1.72
N TYR A 96 2.15 8.59 -2.52
CA TYR A 96 2.41 9.31 -3.77
C TYR A 96 3.23 10.59 -3.52
N HIS A 97 2.88 11.42 -2.53
CA HIS A 97 3.62 12.65 -2.23
C HIS A 97 5.07 12.36 -1.84
N LYS A 98 5.31 11.34 -1.00
CA LYS A 98 6.67 10.91 -0.62
C LYS A 98 7.46 10.48 -1.87
N ARG A 99 6.90 9.61 -2.70
CA ARG A 99 7.56 9.11 -3.92
C ARG A 99 7.82 10.20 -4.94
N ILE A 100 6.84 11.07 -5.21
CA ILE A 100 6.99 12.21 -6.12
C ILE A 100 8.14 13.12 -5.66
N LYS A 101 8.25 13.36 -4.35
CA LYS A 101 9.35 14.12 -3.76
C LYS A 101 10.70 13.40 -3.85
N GLU A 102 10.75 12.08 -3.73
CA GLU A 102 11.99 11.29 -3.96
C GLU A 102 12.56 11.47 -5.37
N TYR A 103 11.71 11.81 -6.34
CA TYR A 103 12.11 12.13 -7.71
C TYR A 103 12.31 13.65 -7.96
N ASP A 104 12.38 14.46 -6.90
CA ASP A 104 12.50 15.93 -6.97
C ASP A 104 11.40 16.61 -7.83
N MET A 105 10.21 16.01 -7.87
CA MET A 105 9.05 16.53 -8.60
C MET A 105 8.03 17.15 -7.66
N THR A 106 7.26 18.11 -8.17
CA THR A 106 6.02 18.58 -7.53
C THR A 106 4.81 17.74 -7.98
N MET A 107 3.73 17.77 -7.21
CA MET A 107 2.47 17.12 -7.60
C MET A 107 1.93 17.65 -8.94
N ALA A 108 2.04 18.96 -9.18
CA ALA A 108 1.60 19.58 -10.43
C ALA A 108 2.41 19.09 -11.64
N GLU A 109 3.73 18.93 -11.49
CA GLU A 109 4.60 18.37 -12.53
C GLU A 109 4.28 16.90 -12.76
N TYR A 110 4.08 16.12 -11.70
CA TYR A 110 3.66 14.72 -11.81
C TYR A 110 2.36 14.58 -12.60
N LEU A 111 1.29 15.30 -12.23
CA LEU A 111 0.00 15.26 -12.92
C LEU A 111 0.14 15.64 -14.40
N LYS A 112 0.93 16.68 -14.69
CA LYS A 112 1.20 17.14 -16.05
C LYS A 112 1.95 16.10 -16.87
N GLU A 113 3.00 15.49 -16.32
CA GLU A 113 3.78 14.45 -16.99
C GLU A 113 2.92 13.19 -17.18
N ALA A 114 2.21 12.73 -16.15
CA ALA A 114 1.26 11.61 -16.20
C ALA A 114 0.07 11.85 -17.14
N GLY A 115 -0.19 13.10 -17.54
CA GLY A 115 -1.29 13.46 -18.44
C GLY A 115 -2.66 13.28 -17.80
N ILE A 116 -2.76 13.39 -16.47
CA ILE A 116 -4.00 13.25 -15.71
C ILE A 116 -4.32 14.53 -14.94
N THR A 117 -5.60 14.77 -14.73
CA THR A 117 -6.08 15.84 -13.84
C THR A 117 -6.03 15.41 -12.38
N GLU A 118 -6.06 16.37 -11.46
CA GLU A 118 -6.18 16.09 -10.02
C GLU A 118 -7.45 15.29 -9.70
N VAL A 119 -8.56 15.55 -10.41
CA VAL A 119 -9.82 14.80 -10.26
C VAL A 119 -9.63 13.33 -10.66
N GLN A 120 -8.93 13.06 -11.78
CA GLN A 120 -8.63 11.70 -12.20
C GLN A 120 -7.70 10.99 -11.22
N PHE A 121 -6.67 11.67 -10.72
CA PHE A 121 -5.78 11.15 -9.68
C PHE A 121 -6.56 10.79 -8.40
N ASN A 122 -7.38 11.71 -7.88
CA ASN A 122 -8.18 11.47 -6.68
C ASN A 122 -9.15 10.29 -6.86
N ARG A 123 -9.75 10.14 -8.04
CA ARG A 123 -10.60 8.99 -8.37
C ARG A 123 -9.80 7.68 -8.38
N GLN A 124 -8.60 7.66 -8.96
CA GLN A 124 -7.74 6.48 -8.95
C GLN A 124 -7.37 6.08 -7.52
N VAL A 125 -6.96 7.05 -6.70
CA VAL A 125 -6.64 6.81 -5.29
C VAL A 125 -7.85 6.28 -4.52
N GLU A 126 -9.05 6.81 -4.76
CA GLU A 126 -10.27 6.32 -4.14
C GLU A 126 -10.57 4.86 -4.52
N GLU A 127 -10.39 4.49 -5.78
CA GLU A 127 -10.61 3.10 -6.22
C GLU A 127 -9.56 2.15 -5.62
N MET A 128 -8.28 2.54 -5.61
CA MET A 128 -7.22 1.77 -4.92
C MET A 128 -7.54 1.61 -3.43
N ALA A 129 -8.00 2.68 -2.78
CA ALA A 129 -8.38 2.63 -1.38
C ALA A 129 -9.56 1.68 -1.12
N LYS A 130 -10.56 1.68 -2.00
CA LYS A 130 -11.69 0.74 -1.95
C LYS A 130 -11.24 -0.71 -2.15
N GLU A 131 -10.24 -0.97 -2.98
CA GLU A 131 -9.68 -2.30 -3.17
C GLU A 131 -8.93 -2.77 -1.92
N ASN A 132 -8.02 -1.95 -1.37
CA ASN A 132 -7.29 -2.25 -0.14
C ASN A 132 -8.23 -2.49 1.05
N VAL A 133 -9.23 -1.62 1.23
CA VAL A 133 -10.23 -1.76 2.30
C VAL A 133 -11.07 -3.02 2.08
N ARG A 134 -11.44 -3.36 0.84
CA ARG A 134 -12.20 -4.59 0.55
C ARG A 134 -11.41 -5.82 0.98
N GLU A 135 -10.15 -5.90 0.58
CA GLU A 135 -9.29 -7.04 0.93
C GLU A 135 -9.13 -7.17 2.44
N LYS A 136 -8.90 -6.05 3.12
CA LYS A 136 -8.76 -6.04 4.58
C LYS A 136 -10.07 -6.42 5.29
N LEU A 137 -11.22 -5.98 4.79
CA LEU A 137 -12.52 -6.41 5.30
C LEU A 137 -12.74 -7.93 5.14
N VAL A 138 -12.39 -8.49 3.98
CA VAL A 138 -12.47 -9.95 3.76
C VAL A 138 -11.56 -10.69 4.71
N LEU A 139 -10.32 -10.23 4.89
CA LEU A 139 -9.35 -10.85 5.77
C LEU A 139 -9.85 -10.93 7.21
N HIS A 140 -10.24 -9.78 7.75
CA HIS A 140 -10.70 -9.68 9.13
C HIS A 140 -12.01 -10.45 9.32
N ALA A 141 -12.91 -10.49 8.31
CA ALA A 141 -14.15 -11.24 8.41
C ALA A 141 -13.89 -12.75 8.45
N ILE A 142 -12.91 -13.24 7.69
CA ILE A 142 -12.47 -14.64 7.78
C ILE A 142 -11.82 -14.91 9.13
N ALA A 143 -10.95 -14.01 9.60
CA ALA A 143 -10.24 -14.15 10.87
C ALA A 143 -11.22 -14.20 12.06
N GLU A 144 -12.18 -13.28 12.12
CA GLU A 144 -13.28 -13.25 13.10
C GLU A 144 -14.05 -14.57 13.08
N LYS A 145 -14.53 -15.01 11.91
CA LYS A 145 -15.34 -16.25 11.78
C LYS A 145 -14.57 -17.52 12.13
N ARG A 146 -13.27 -17.55 11.84
CA ARG A 146 -12.40 -18.71 12.14
C ARG A 146 -11.70 -18.59 13.50
N LYS A 147 -11.92 -17.50 14.24
CA LYS A 147 -11.23 -17.18 15.50
C LYS A 147 -9.70 -17.21 15.34
N ILE A 148 -9.19 -16.70 14.22
CA ILE A 148 -7.77 -16.54 13.96
C ILE A 148 -7.33 -15.21 14.57
N SER A 149 -6.34 -15.26 15.46
CA SER A 149 -5.71 -14.09 16.05
C SER A 149 -4.20 -14.18 15.96
N VAL A 150 -3.50 -13.08 16.24
CA VAL A 150 -2.04 -13.03 16.32
C VAL A 150 -1.65 -12.84 17.78
N SER A 151 -0.76 -13.70 18.28
CA SER A 151 -0.28 -13.57 19.65
C SER A 151 0.78 -12.47 19.78
N LYS A 152 0.98 -11.97 21.01
CA LYS A 152 2.10 -11.09 21.32
C LYS A 152 3.46 -11.72 20.94
N THR A 153 3.62 -13.02 21.14
CA THR A 153 4.86 -13.73 20.80
C THR A 153 5.12 -13.77 19.30
N GLU A 154 4.08 -13.89 18.47
CA GLU A 154 4.21 -13.82 17.01
C GLU A 154 4.61 -12.42 16.54
N ILE A 155 4.03 -11.37 17.12
CA ILE A 155 4.41 -9.97 16.85
C ILE A 155 5.87 -9.72 17.21
N GLU A 156 6.31 -10.13 18.41
CA GLU A 156 7.70 -9.96 18.85
C GLU A 156 8.69 -10.73 17.97
N LYS A 157 8.32 -11.94 17.51
CA LYS A 157 9.14 -12.68 16.55
C LYS A 157 9.25 -11.95 15.22
N ALA A 158 8.15 -11.39 14.72
CA ALA A 158 8.15 -10.65 13.46
C ALA A 158 8.94 -9.34 13.55
N LYS A 159 8.84 -8.60 14.68
CA LYS A 159 9.69 -7.43 14.97
C LYS A 159 11.18 -7.76 14.92
N LYS A 160 11.59 -8.86 15.56
CA LYS A 160 12.99 -9.33 15.49
C LYS A 160 13.42 -9.66 14.06
N GLY A 161 12.51 -10.21 13.25
CA GLY A 161 12.74 -10.41 11.82
C GLY A 161 13.04 -9.10 11.08
N ILE A 162 12.22 -8.06 11.29
CA ILE A 162 12.42 -6.73 10.68
C ILE A 162 13.77 -6.14 11.06
N LEU A 163 14.17 -6.23 12.34
CA LEU A 163 15.48 -5.76 12.79
C LEU A 163 16.62 -6.50 12.10
N LYS A 164 16.53 -7.84 12.03
CA LYS A 164 17.52 -8.69 11.36
C LYS A 164 17.63 -8.39 9.88
N ASP A 165 16.52 -8.19 9.17
CA ASP A 165 16.49 -7.87 7.75
C ASP A 165 17.14 -6.50 7.46
N LYS A 166 17.10 -5.59 8.42
CA LYS A 166 17.81 -4.30 8.36
C LYS A 166 19.24 -4.34 8.89
N GLY A 167 19.72 -5.49 9.37
CA GLY A 167 21.08 -5.65 9.88
C GLY A 167 21.34 -4.93 11.21
N VAL A 168 20.31 -4.68 12.01
CA VAL A 168 20.39 -3.97 13.31
C VAL A 168 19.97 -4.86 14.46
N ASN A 169 20.47 -4.60 15.66
CA ASN A 169 20.22 -5.42 16.85
C ASN A 169 19.23 -4.80 17.85
N SER A 170 18.82 -3.55 17.64
CA SER A 170 17.90 -2.84 18.54
C SER A 170 16.98 -1.87 17.81
N GLU A 171 15.84 -1.53 18.43
CA GLU A 171 14.94 -0.49 17.92
C GLU A 171 15.62 0.89 17.85
N THR A 172 16.57 1.16 18.75
CA THR A 172 17.37 2.38 18.74
C THR A 172 18.27 2.47 17.51
N GLU A 173 18.97 1.39 17.17
CA GLU A 173 19.77 1.30 15.94
C GLU A 173 18.88 1.40 14.69
N TYR A 174 17.73 0.72 14.70
CA TYR A 174 16.73 0.83 13.64
C TYR A 174 16.31 2.28 13.39
N LYS A 175 15.97 3.02 14.47
CA LYS A 175 15.57 4.43 14.36
C LYS A 175 16.68 5.33 13.85
N LYS A 176 17.92 5.10 14.29
CA LYS A 176 19.09 5.84 13.78
C LYS A 176 19.32 5.58 12.29
N LEU A 177 19.14 4.34 11.85
CA LEU A 177 19.36 3.94 10.46
C LEU A 177 18.25 4.42 9.51
N THR A 178 16.99 4.30 9.93
CA THR A 178 15.82 4.52 9.07
C THR A 178 15.19 5.90 9.24
N GLY A 179 15.45 6.57 10.36
CA GLY A 179 14.76 7.79 10.76
C GLY A 179 13.37 7.56 11.38
N GLU A 180 12.86 6.33 11.39
CA GLU A 180 11.53 5.95 11.88
C GLU A 180 11.64 5.00 13.08
N SER A 181 10.75 5.10 14.08
CA SER A 181 10.69 4.07 15.13
C SER A 181 10.13 2.75 14.58
N LEU A 182 10.59 1.61 15.11
CA LEU A 182 10.01 0.31 14.74
C LEU A 182 8.51 0.26 15.02
N SER A 183 8.03 0.95 16.06
CA SER A 183 6.62 1.00 16.43
C SER A 183 5.74 1.74 15.41
N GLU A 184 6.27 2.80 14.78
CA GLU A 184 5.59 3.50 13.69
C GLU A 184 5.59 2.62 12.45
N HIS A 185 6.72 2.00 12.14
CA HIS A 185 6.85 1.12 10.99
C HIS A 185 5.87 -0.06 11.02
N ILE A 186 5.78 -0.78 12.15
CA ILE A 186 4.86 -1.93 12.27
C ILE A 186 3.38 -1.52 12.18
N LYS A 187 3.05 -0.29 12.56
CA LYS A 187 1.70 0.28 12.40
C LYS A 187 1.48 0.68 10.95
N GLU A 188 2.46 1.34 10.31
CA GLU A 188 2.36 1.73 8.89
C GLU A 188 2.13 0.51 8.00
N ILE A 189 2.79 -0.61 8.30
CA ILE A 189 2.66 -1.86 7.53
C ILE A 189 1.58 -2.81 8.05
N ASP A 190 0.83 -2.44 9.10
CA ASP A 190 -0.15 -3.25 9.83
C ASP A 190 0.26 -4.72 9.89
N LEU A 191 1.30 -4.91 10.69
CA LEU A 191 1.96 -6.18 10.89
C LEU A 191 0.98 -7.28 11.35
N GLU A 192 -0.04 -6.92 12.11
CA GLU A 192 -1.05 -7.88 12.56
C GLU A 192 -1.83 -8.46 11.38
N SER A 193 -2.40 -7.63 10.51
CA SER A 193 -3.12 -8.11 9.34
C SER A 193 -2.21 -8.92 8.40
N LYS A 194 -0.93 -8.55 8.26
CA LYS A 194 0.04 -9.38 7.51
C LYS A 194 0.23 -10.77 8.11
N LEU A 195 0.28 -10.88 9.43
CA LEU A 195 0.43 -12.15 10.12
C LEU A 195 -0.86 -12.98 10.04
N ILE A 196 -2.04 -12.35 10.14
CA ILE A 196 -3.34 -12.99 9.88
C ILE A 196 -3.38 -13.52 8.44
N TYR A 197 -2.95 -12.71 7.47
CA TYR A 197 -2.86 -13.10 6.07
C TYR A 197 -2.02 -14.35 5.88
N ALA A 198 -0.81 -14.39 6.45
CA ALA A 198 0.07 -15.54 6.36
C ALA A 198 -0.50 -16.82 7.01
N LYS A 199 -1.49 -16.70 7.90
CA LYS A 199 -2.23 -17.85 8.47
C LYS A 199 -3.38 -18.32 7.58
N ILE A 200 -3.92 -17.44 6.73
CA ILE A 200 -5.09 -17.72 5.86
C ILE A 200 -4.66 -18.09 4.44
N VAL A 201 -3.59 -17.47 3.93
CA VAL A 201 -3.10 -17.61 2.56
C VAL A 201 -1.70 -18.20 2.58
N LYS A 202 -1.51 -19.28 1.82
CA LYS A 202 -0.23 -19.94 1.63
C LYS A 202 0.64 -19.12 0.69
N LYS A 203 1.90 -18.95 1.09
CA LYS A 203 2.96 -18.46 0.21
C LYS A 203 3.34 -19.50 -0.83
#